data_AF-A0A251RP12-F1
#
_entry.id   AF-A0A251RP12-F1
#
_cell.length_a   1.000
_cell.length_b   1.000
_cell.length_c   1.000
_cell.angle_alpha   90.00
_cell.angle_beta   90.00
_cell.angle_gamma   90.00
#
_symmetry.space_group_name_H-M   'P 1'
#
loop_
_entity.id
_entity.type
_entity.pdbx_description
1 polymer ?
#
loop_
_entity_poly.entity_id
_entity_poly.type
_entity_poly.pdbx_seq_one_letter_code
_entity_poly.pdbx_strand_id
1 'polypeptide(L)' 'MEVYKKMKSTNLNPSQSTFMAVLSACSHAGLVDLGRLLFRSIMLDYKMDPSPDNHGCLVDLMSRNGYRGDG' A
#
# COMPACT_ATOMS: atom_id res chain seq x y z
N MET A 1 -1.33 13.63 -1.11
CA MET A 1 -0.33 12.93 -1.96
C MET A 1 1.11 13.48 -1.82
N GLU A 2 1.40 14.41 -0.91
CA GLU A 2 2.77 14.94 -0.77
C GLU A 2 3.65 14.08 0.15
N VAL A 3 3.06 13.43 1.16
CA VAL A 3 3.79 12.63 2.16
C VAL A 3 4.53 11.45 1.50
N TYR A 4 3.89 10.72 0.58
CA TYR A 4 4.51 9.60 -0.12
C TYR A 4 5.68 10.03 -1.02
N LYS A 5 5.52 11.12 -1.77
CA LYS A 5 6.61 11.68 -2.60
C LYS A 5 7.78 12.16 -1.76
N LYS A 6 7.50 12.80 -0.62
CA LYS A 6 8.54 13.30 0.29
C LYS A 6 9.30 12.14 0.94
N MET A 7 8.60 11.09 1.39
CA MET A 7 9.20 9.87 1.93
C MET A 7 10.14 9.18 0.94
N LYS A 8 9.75 9.08 -0.33
CA LYS A 8 10.59 8.52 -1.40
C LYS A 8 11.86 9.34 -1.66
N SER A 9 11.79 10.66 -1.48
CA SER A 9 12.90 11.58 -1.74
C SER A 9 13.88 11.71 -0.57
N THR A 10 13.46 11.35 0.65
CA THR A 10 14.27 11.52 1.87
C THR A 10 15.17 10.34 2.24
N ASN A 11 15.22 9.25 1.47
CA ASN A 11 15.94 8.02 1.87
C ASN A 11 15.46 7.48 3.25
N LEU A 12 14.24 7.88 3.66
CA LEU A 12 13.57 7.33 4.83
C LEU A 12 13.08 5.95 4.41
N ASN A 13 13.76 4.90 4.87
CA ASN A 13 13.29 3.52 4.71
C ASN A 13 11.88 3.45 5.32
N PRO A 14 10.81 3.36 4.50
CA PRO A 14 9.46 3.26 5.02
C PRO A 14 9.39 1.94 5.78
N SER A 15 9.17 2.00 7.09
CA SER A 15 8.98 0.80 7.89
C SER A 15 7.63 0.16 7.56
N GLN A 16 7.44 -1.10 7.95
CA GLN A 16 6.20 -1.85 7.71
C GLN A 16 4.93 -1.08 8.17
N SER A 17 5.04 -0.32 9.27
CA SER A 17 3.99 0.57 9.79
C SER A 17 3.69 1.77 8.89
N THR A 18 4.67 2.29 8.16
CA THR A 18 4.48 3.37 7.17
C THR A 18 3.67 2.87 5.99
N PHE A 19 3.99 1.68 5.48
CA PHE A 19 3.21 1.05 4.41
C PHE A 19 1.76 0.80 4.84
N MET A 20 1.56 0.35 6.08
CA MET A 20 0.24 0.13 6.65
C MET A 20 -0.58 1.43 6.73
N ALA A 21 0.02 2.53 7.19
CA ALA A 21 -0.64 3.83 7.25
C ALA A 21 -1.02 4.35 5.85
N VAL A 22 -0.14 4.16 4.86
CA VAL A 22 -0.44 4.57 3.47
C VAL A 22 -1.50 3.67 2.84
N LEU A 23 -1.47 2.35 3.05
CA LEU A 23 -2.50 1.42 2.59
C LEU A 23 -3.86 1.73 3.20
N SER A 24 -3.91 2.04 4.49
CA SER A 24 -5.13 2.45 5.19
C SER A 24 -5.69 3.75 4.63
N ALA A 25 -4.82 4.76 4.38
CA ALA A 25 -5.22 6.00 3.71
C ALA A 25 -5.70 5.75 2.27
N CYS A 26 -5.09 4.83 1.53
CA CYS A 26 -5.54 4.44 0.19
C CYS A 26 -6.89 3.72 0.23
N SER A 27 -7.15 2.90 1.26
CA SER A 27 -8.45 2.25 1.48
C SER A 27 -9.55 3.28 1.67
N HIS A 28 -9.30 4.28 2.50
CA HIS A 28 -10.25 5.37 2.71
C HIS A 28 -10.44 6.26 1.46
N ALA A 29 -9.38 6.48 0.69
CA ALA A 29 -9.40 7.35 -0.49
C ALA A 29 -9.81 6.65 -1.79
N GLY A 30 -10.08 5.34 -1.78
CA GLY A 30 -10.46 4.62 -3.01
C GLY A 30 -9.29 4.25 -3.94
N LEU A 31 -8.03 4.40 -3.50
CA LEU A 31 -6.84 4.38 -4.37
C LEU A 31 -6.24 2.97 -4.52
N VAL A 32 -6.95 2.07 -5.20
CA VAL A 32 -6.53 0.66 -5.37
C VAL A 32 -5.19 0.53 -6.09
N ASP A 33 -5.00 1.24 -7.21
CA ASP A 33 -3.78 1.17 -8.01
C ASP A 33 -2.55 1.60 -7.21
N LEU A 34 -2.67 2.66 -6.42
CA LEU A 34 -1.58 3.16 -5.59
C LEU A 34 -1.23 2.15 -4.49
N GLY A 35 -2.24 1.61 -3.79
CA GLY A 35 -2.04 0.57 -2.77
C GLY A 35 -1.36 -0.68 -3.34
N ARG A 36 -1.75 -1.11 -4.55
CA ARG A 36 -1.16 -2.27 -5.23
C ARG A 36 0.30 -2.00 -5.64
N LEU A 37 0.60 -0.80 -6.15
CA LEU A 37 1.97 -0.37 -6.48
C LEU A 37 2.86 -0.32 -5.23
N LEU A 38 2.36 0.25 -4.13
CA LEU A 38 3.06 0.30 -2.85
C LEU A 38 3.37 -1.10 -2.34
N PHE A 39 2.37 -1.98 -2.31
CA PHE A 39 2.53 -3.35 -1.84
C PHE A 39 3.57 -4.12 -2.67
N ARG A 40 3.56 -3.92 -3.99
CA ARG A 40 4.56 -4.53 -4.89
C ARG A 40 5.97 -3.97 -4.66
N SER A 41 6.09 -2.67 -4.37
CA SER A 41 7.38 -2.06 -4.01
C SER A 41 7.95 -2.62 -2.70
N ILE A 42 7.13 -3.04 -1.72
CA ILE A 42 7.64 -3.67 -0.48
C ILE A 42 8.46 -4.92 -0.82
N MET A 43 7.96 -5.75 -1.73
CA MET A 43 8.63 -6.98 -2.14
C MET A 43 9.74 -6.75 -3.18
N LEU A 44 9.51 -5.87 -4.16
CA LEU A 44 10.45 -5.64 -5.27
C LEU A 44 11.60 -4.68 -4.92
N ASP A 45 11.28 -3.57 -4.26
CA ASP A 45 12.21 -2.47 -3.99
C ASP A 45 12.88 -2.66 -2.62
N TYR A 46 12.08 -2.96 -1.60
CA TYR A 46 12.56 -3.11 -0.22
C TYR A 46 12.94 -4.56 0.16
N LYS A 47 12.67 -5.54 -0.71
CA LYS A 47 12.85 -6.98 -0.43
C LYS A 47 12.33 -7.41 0.95
N MET A 48 11.27 -6.76 1.42
CA MET A 48 10.58 -7.08 2.67
C MET A 48 9.35 -7.93 2.40
N ASP A 49 9.06 -8.80 3.34
CA ASP A 49 7.82 -9.58 3.30
C ASP A 49 6.66 -8.73 3.87
N PRO A 50 5.52 -8.63 3.16
CA PRO A 50 4.34 -7.95 3.68
C PRO A 50 3.76 -8.71 4.86
N SER A 51 3.57 -8.04 6.00
CA SER A 51 2.94 -8.64 7.16
C SER A 51 1.49 -9.05 6.87
N PRO A 52 0.93 -10.02 7.63
CA PRO A 52 -0.47 -10.41 7.50
C PRO A 52 -1.44 -9.23 7.64
N ASP A 53 -1.13 -8.24 8.49
CA ASP A 53 -1.88 -6.97 8.57
C ASP A 53 -1.89 -6.18 7.25
N ASN A 54 -0.74 -6.09 6.57
CA ASN A 54 -0.65 -5.41 5.28
C ASN A 54 -1.47 -6.16 4.22
N HIS A 55 -1.47 -7.49 4.28
CA HIS A 55 -2.27 -8.32 3.39
C HIS A 55 -3.77 -8.12 3.63
N GLY A 56 -4.19 -8.03 4.90
CA GLY A 56 -5.56 -7.71 5.30
C GLY A 56 -6.00 -6.33 4.79
N CYS A 57 -5.18 -5.30 4.96
CA CYS A 57 -5.48 -3.95 4.46
C CYS A 57 -5.57 -3.89 2.93
N LEU A 58 -4.69 -4.62 2.21
CA LEU A 58 -4.74 -4.68 0.75
C LEU A 58 -6.01 -5.40 0.26
N VAL A 59 -6.38 -6.52 0.88
CA VAL A 59 -7.60 -7.28 0.53
C VAL A 59 -8.86 -6.49 0.87
N ASP A 60 -8.89 -5.77 1.99
CA ASP A 60 -9.97 -4.85 2.35
C ASP A 60 -10.10 -3.71 1.32
N LEU A 61 -8.99 -3.05 0.99
CA LEU A 61 -8.92 -2.02 -0.06
C LEU A 61 -9.47 -2.55 -1.40
N MET A 62 -9.11 -3.77 -1.80
CA MET A 62 -9.58 -4.38 -3.05
C MET A 62 -11.06 -4.74 -3.00
N SER A 63 -11.52 -5.32 -1.88
CA SER A 63 -12.93 -5.70 -1.68
C SER A 63 -13.84 -4.48 -1.66
N ARG A 64 -13.44 -3.42 -0.96
CA ARG A 64 -14.26 -2.24 -0.71
C ARG A 64 -14.43 -1.35 -1.94
N ASN A 65 -13.42 -1.35 -2.81
CA ASN A 65 -13.42 -0.53 -4.03
C ASN A 65 -13.89 -1.31 -5.26
N GLY A 66 -14.53 -2.46 -5.06
CA GLY A 66 -15.21 -3.18 -6.13
C GLY A 66 -14.30 -3.89 -7.11
N TYR A 67 -13.05 -4.20 -6.76
CA TYR A 67 -12.22 -5.12 -7.54
C TYR A 67 -12.65 -6.58 -7.29
N ARG A 68 -13.95 -6.87 -7.43
CA ARG A 68 -14.37 -8.20 -7.86
C ARG A 68 -13.82 -8.31 -9.27
N GLY A 69 -13.00 -9.33 -9.55
CA GLY A 69 -12.73 -9.70 -10.94
C GLY A 69 -14.07 -9.87 -11.64
N ASP A 70 -14.47 -8.87 -12.41
CA ASP A 70 -15.49 -8.98 -13.42
C ASP A 70 -14.72 -9.21 -14.72
N GLY A 71 -14.76 -10.46 -15.18
CA GLY A 71 -14.04 -10.98 -16.34
C GLY A 71 -13.41 -12.34 -16.09
#